data_AF-A0ABD7FI69-F1
#
_entry.id   AF-A0ABD7FI69-F1
#
_cell.length_a   1.000
_cell.length_b   1.000
_cell.length_c   1.000
_cell.angle_alpha   90.00
_cell.angle_beta   90.00
_cell.angle_gamma   90.00
#
_symmetry.space_group_name_H-M   'P 1'
#
loop_
_entity.id
_entity.type
_entity.pdbx_description
1 polymer ?
#
loop_
_entity_poly.entity_id
_entity_poly.type
_entity_poly.pdbx_seq_one_letter_code
_entity_poly.pdbx_strand_id
1 'polypeptide(L)'
;MHKLFSLPDALCEFIRALPAPDLPEAHQPETWPEDNTTSNGQALADMCAPSATWLAARDAYISHVMTCPRCVTSGVKKPRHCAEGERLRQNYDHTR
;
A
#
# COMPACT_ATOMS: atom_id res chain seq x y z
N MET A 1 -3.60 -37.64 -2.34
CA MET A 1 -4.17 -37.73 -0.98
C MET A 1 -4.32 -36.31 -0.43
N HIS A 2 -5.51 -35.72 -0.53
CA HIS A 2 -5.76 -34.36 -0.02
C HIS A 2 -6.01 -34.46 1.50
N LYS A 3 -5.12 -33.87 2.30
CA LYS A 3 -5.30 -33.79 3.75
C LYS A 3 -6.39 -32.75 4.03
N LEU A 4 -7.57 -33.22 4.41
CA LEU A 4 -8.63 -32.37 4.97
C LEU A 4 -8.15 -31.91 6.34
N PHE A 5 -7.74 -30.66 6.44
CA PHE A 5 -7.46 -30.03 7.73
C PHE A 5 -8.80 -29.64 8.35
N SER A 6 -9.23 -30.40 9.36
CA SER A 6 -10.36 -30.01 10.19
C SER A 6 -9.91 -28.96 11.19
N LEU A 7 -10.60 -27.83 11.22
CA LEU A 7 -10.35 -26.79 12.22
C LEU A 7 -10.84 -27.28 13.60
N PRO A 8 -10.12 -26.97 14.70
CA PRO A 8 -10.58 -27.27 16.05
C PRO A 8 -11.87 -26.51 16.37
N ASP A 9 -12.79 -27.14 17.11
CA ASP A 9 -14.10 -26.55 17.45
C ASP A 9 -13.99 -25.20 18.16
N ALA A 10 -12.97 -25.02 19.01
CA ALA A 10 -12.71 -23.75 19.69
C ALA A 10 -12.42 -22.60 18.71
N LEU A 11 -11.80 -22.90 17.57
CA LEU A 11 -11.48 -21.93 16.52
C LEU A 11 -12.74 -21.58 15.73
N CYS A 12 -13.60 -22.58 15.47
CA CYS A 12 -14.91 -22.38 14.86
C CYS A 12 -15.86 -21.57 15.74
N GLU A 13 -15.82 -21.76 17.07
CA GLU A 13 -16.57 -20.97 18.06
C GLU A 13 -16.09 -19.52 18.08
N PHE A 14 -14.77 -19.29 18.10
CA PHE A 14 -14.19 -17.94 18.08
C PHE A 14 -14.61 -17.15 16.83
N ILE A 15 -14.55 -17.77 15.65
CA ILE A 15 -14.97 -17.14 14.38
C ILE A 15 -16.46 -16.76 14.43
N ARG A 16 -17.31 -17.63 14.99
CA ARG A 16 -18.75 -17.37 15.16
C ARG A 16 -19.05 -16.27 16.18
N ALA A 17 -18.18 -16.08 17.17
CA ALA A 17 -18.32 -15.05 18.19
C ALA A 17 -17.83 -13.66 17.73
N LEU A 18 -17.16 -13.56 16.57
CA LEU A 18 -16.80 -12.25 16.02
C LEU A 18 -18.07 -11.49 15.62
N PRO A 19 -18.16 -10.19 15.96
CA PRO A 19 -19.25 -9.37 15.47
C PRO A 19 -19.26 -9.42 13.94
N ALA A 20 -20.43 -9.65 13.36
CA ALA A 20 -20.58 -9.61 11.91
C ALA A 20 -20.07 -8.25 11.43
N PRO A 21 -19.23 -8.19 10.38
CA PRO A 21 -18.89 -6.92 9.78
C PRO A 21 -20.20 -6.26 9.35
N ASP A 22 -20.42 -5.01 9.79
CA ASP A 22 -21.44 -4.15 9.19
C ASP A 22 -21.15 -4.09 7.69
N LEU A 23 -21.86 -4.92 6.93
CA LEU A 23 -21.87 -4.82 5.48
C LEU A 23 -22.63 -3.53 5.18
N PRO A 24 -21.98 -2.50 4.59
CA PRO A 24 -22.75 -1.42 4.01
C PRO A 24 -23.69 -2.04 2.97
N GLU A 25 -24.99 -1.97 3.24
CA GLU A 25 -26.03 -2.24 2.27
C GLU A 25 -25.79 -1.40 1.01
N ALA A 26 -25.97 -2.06 -0.13
CA ALA A 26 -25.86 -1.53 -1.48
C ALA A 26 -24.45 -1.15 -1.94
N HIS A 27 -23.87 -2.04 -2.75
CA HIS A 27 -23.11 -1.63 -3.93
C HIS A 27 -23.97 -0.67 -4.77
N GLN A 28 -23.90 0.62 -4.46
CA GLN A 28 -24.04 1.63 -5.51
C GLN A 28 -22.87 1.40 -6.46
N PRO A 29 -23.08 1.25 -7.78
CA PRO A 29 -21.98 1.30 -8.72
C PRO A 29 -21.23 2.61 -8.46
N GLU A 30 -19.92 2.52 -8.22
CA GLU A 30 -19.05 3.67 -8.03
C GLU A 30 -19.04 4.49 -9.33
N THR A 31 -20.06 5.33 -9.50
CA THR A 31 -19.98 6.50 -10.35
C THR A 31 -19.01 7.42 -9.66
N TRP A 32 -17.74 7.36 -10.08
CA TRP A 32 -16.75 8.40 -9.79
C TRP A 32 -17.45 9.77 -9.90
N PRO A 33 -17.51 10.57 -8.83
CA PRO A 33 -18.07 11.91 -8.93
C PRO A 33 -17.19 12.68 -9.91
N GLU A 34 -17.73 12.96 -11.09
CA GLU A 34 -17.20 13.99 -11.97
C GLU A 34 -17.17 15.29 -11.16
N ASP A 35 -15.94 15.74 -10.90
CA ASP A 35 -15.59 16.92 -10.14
C ASP A 35 -16.33 18.15 -10.67
N ASN A 36 -17.48 18.46 -10.05
CA ASN A 36 -18.16 19.73 -10.23
C ASN A 36 -18.32 20.45 -8.89
N THR A 37 -17.22 21.08 -8.48
CA THR A 37 -17.20 22.26 -7.60
C THR A 37 -17.59 22.02 -6.15
N THR A 38 -16.61 22.12 -5.23
CA THR A 38 -16.54 23.21 -4.23
C THR A 38 -15.25 23.07 -3.40
N SER A 39 -14.20 23.74 -3.88
CA SER A 39 -13.20 24.60 -3.23
C SER A 39 -12.81 24.50 -1.72
N ASN A 40 -13.32 23.60 -0.89
CA ASN A 40 -13.04 23.64 0.57
C ASN A 40 -12.52 22.31 1.16
N GLY A 41 -12.74 21.18 0.49
CA GLY A 41 -12.15 19.88 0.89
C GLY A 41 -10.71 19.66 0.42
N GLN A 42 -10.35 20.25 -0.74
CA GLN A 42 -9.01 20.16 -1.33
C GLN A 42 -7.93 20.75 -0.42
N ALA A 43 -8.23 21.84 0.29
CA ALA A 43 -7.24 22.60 1.05
C ALA A 43 -6.64 21.82 2.24
N LEU A 44 -7.40 20.92 2.86
CA LEU A 44 -6.89 20.05 3.94
C LEU A 44 -6.15 18.82 3.40
N ALA A 45 -6.57 18.30 2.24
CA ALA A 45 -5.88 17.20 1.57
C ALA A 45 -4.52 17.64 0.98
N ASP A 46 -4.44 18.85 0.42
CA ASP A 46 -3.20 19.43 -0.12
C ASP A 46 -2.18 19.77 0.97
N MET A 47 -2.62 20.09 2.20
CA MET A 47 -1.71 20.39 3.32
C MET A 47 -0.96 19.15 3.83
N CYS A 48 -1.45 17.95 3.54
CA CYS A 48 -0.84 16.68 3.94
C CYS A 48 -0.49 15.76 2.74
N ALA A 49 -0.61 16.26 1.51
CA ALA A 49 -0.27 15.48 0.32
C ALA A 49 1.27 15.43 0.16
N PRO A 50 1.87 14.24 -0.02
CA PRO A 50 3.28 14.14 -0.39
C PRO A 50 3.54 14.89 -1.69
N SER A 51 4.68 15.58 -1.78
CA SER A 51 5.01 16.34 -2.99
C SER A 51 5.01 15.43 -4.23
N ALA A 52 4.59 15.96 -5.37
CA ALA A 52 4.60 15.22 -6.64
C ALA A 52 6.02 14.70 -6.98
N THR A 53 7.05 15.47 -6.62
CA THR A 53 8.46 15.10 -6.77
C THR A 53 8.84 13.89 -5.91
N TRP A 54 8.35 13.85 -4.66
CA TRP A 54 8.57 12.70 -3.78
C TRP A 54 7.89 11.44 -4.30
N LEU A 55 6.64 11.55 -4.77
CA LEU A 55 5.90 10.42 -5.35
C LEU A 55 6.62 9.86 -6.57
N ALA A 56 7.07 10.72 -7.49
CA ALA A 56 7.84 10.28 -8.65
C ALA A 56 9.16 9.59 -8.26
N ALA A 57 9.88 10.13 -7.26
CA ALA A 57 11.10 9.52 -6.76
C ALA A 57 10.86 8.16 -6.09
N ARG A 58 9.78 8.04 -5.31
CA ARG A 58 9.36 6.80 -4.66
C ARG A 58 9.04 5.73 -5.69
N ASP A 59 8.21 6.05 -6.67
CA ASP A 59 7.72 5.09 -7.64
C ASP A 59 8.87 4.60 -8.54
N ALA A 60 9.80 5.49 -8.91
CA ALA A 60 11.04 5.11 -9.60
C ALA A 60 11.92 4.16 -8.76
N TYR A 61 12.09 4.44 -7.47
CA TYR A 61 12.85 3.58 -6.56
C TYR A 61 12.20 2.21 -6.37
N ILE A 62 10.88 2.16 -6.10
CA ILE A 62 10.14 0.90 -5.91
C ILE A 62 10.17 0.07 -7.19
N SER A 63 9.87 0.69 -8.34
CA SER A 63 9.93 0.02 -9.65
C SER A 63 11.30 -0.61 -9.90
N HIS A 64 12.38 0.12 -9.60
CA HIS A 64 13.74 -0.40 -9.74
C HIS A 64 14.02 -1.57 -8.80
N VAL A 65 13.70 -1.46 -7.50
CA VAL A 65 13.96 -2.51 -6.51
C VAL A 65 13.18 -3.79 -6.83
N MET A 66 11.95 -3.66 -7.31
CA MET A 66 11.11 -4.81 -7.68
C MET A 66 11.60 -5.49 -8.96
N THR A 67 12.25 -4.77 -9.87
CA THR A 67 12.72 -5.30 -11.16
C THR A 67 14.19 -5.77 -11.10
N CYS A 68 15.01 -5.15 -10.25
CA CYS A 68 16.45 -5.41 -10.21
C CYS A 68 16.79 -6.58 -9.29
N PRO A 69 17.33 -7.71 -9.80
CA PRO A 69 17.68 -8.86 -8.96
C PRO A 69 18.88 -8.60 -8.04
N ARG A 70 19.63 -7.51 -8.26
CA ARG A 70 20.76 -7.10 -7.42
C ARG A 70 20.31 -6.30 -6.20
N CYS A 71 19.12 -5.71 -6.25
CA CYS A 71 18.54 -4.96 -5.14
C CYS A 71 17.82 -5.93 -4.21
N VAL A 72 18.24 -5.98 -2.94
CA VAL A 72 17.63 -6.82 -1.91
C VAL A 72 17.25 -5.92 -0.74
N THR A 73 15.96 -5.58 -0.66
CA THR A 73 15.40 -4.74 0.40
C THR A 73 14.64 -5.53 1.46
N SER A 74 14.18 -6.73 1.13
CA SER A 74 13.38 -7.58 2.04
C SER A 74 14.28 -8.62 2.74
N GLY A 75 14.05 -8.84 4.04
CA GLY A 75 14.67 -9.94 4.80
C GLY A 75 16.12 -9.75 5.25
N VAL A 76 16.71 -8.57 5.03
CA VAL A 76 18.09 -8.25 5.45
C VAL A 76 18.13 -7.02 6.36
N LYS A 77 18.97 -7.05 7.41
CA LYS A 77 19.13 -5.94 8.36
C LYS A 77 19.74 -4.69 7.70
N LYS A 78 20.48 -4.87 6.59
CA LYS A 78 20.96 -3.80 5.72
C LYS A 78 20.50 -4.08 4.28
N PRO A 79 19.68 -3.22 3.68
CA PRO A 79 19.29 -3.39 2.29
C PRO A 79 20.54 -3.29 1.40
N ARG A 80 20.63 -4.16 0.40
CA ARG A 80 21.65 -4.06 -0.65
C ARG A 80 21.03 -3.42 -1.87
N HIS A 81 21.62 -2.34 -2.35
CA HIS A 81 21.22 -1.68 -3.58
C HIS A 81 22.32 -1.84 -4.62
N CYS A 82 21.96 -1.86 -5.90
CA CYS A 82 22.92 -1.61 -6.96
C CYS A 82 23.22 -0.11 -7.05
N ALA A 83 24.25 0.30 -7.81
CA ALA A 83 24.63 1.71 -7.93
C ALA A 83 23.46 2.63 -8.32
N GLU A 84 22.60 2.19 -9.24
CA GLU A 84 21.41 2.95 -9.64
C GLU A 84 20.32 2.95 -8.56
N GLY A 85 20.11 1.82 -7.88
CA GLY A 85 19.19 1.74 -6.75
C GLY A 85 19.59 2.64 -5.59
N GLU A 86 20.89 2.81 -5.35
CA GLU A 86 21.43 3.71 -4.32
C GLU A 86 21.24 5.18 -4.71
N ARG A 87 21.45 5.53 -5.99
CA ARG A 87 21.13 6.86 -6.53
C ARG A 87 19.64 7.19 -6.39
N LEU A 88 18.76 6.24 -6.71
CA LEU A 88 17.31 6.40 -6.57
C LEU A 88 16.89 6.51 -5.10
N ARG A 89 17.54 5.77 -4.20
CA ARG A 89 17.31 5.87 -2.76
C ARG A 89 17.71 7.24 -2.21
N GLN A 90 18.87 7.76 -2.61
CA GLN A 90 19.32 9.11 -2.24
C GLN A 90 18.36 10.17 -2.77
N ASN A 91 17.88 10.03 -4.02
CA ASN A 91 16.90 10.94 -4.58
C ASN A 91 15.59 10.92 -3.79
N TYR A 92 15.08 9.73 -3.47
CA TYR A 92 13.89 9.56 -2.63
C TYR A 92 14.05 10.20 -1.24
N ASP A 93 15.17 9.94 -0.56
CA ASP A 93 15.46 10.52 0.76
C ASP A 93 15.64 12.04 0.71
N HIS A 94 16.12 12.61 -0.41
CA HIS A 94 16.27 14.05 -0.61
C HIS A 94 14.94 14.75 -0.93
N THR A 95 14.01 14.04 -1.57
CA THR A 95 12.69 14.58 -1.92
C THR A 95 11.66 14.50 -0.80
N ARG A 96 12.02 13.91 0.35
CA ARG A 96 11.16 13.69 1.51
C ARG A 96 11.08 14.91 2.41
#